data_AF-A0A960RAQ7-F1
#
_entry.id   AF-A0A960RAQ7-F1
#
_cell.length_a   1.000
_cell.length_b   1.000
_cell.length_c   1.000
_cell.angle_alpha   90.00
_cell.angle_beta   90.00
_cell.angle_gamma   90.00
#
_symmetry.space_group_name_H-M   'P 1'
#
loop_
_entity.id
_entity.type
_entity.pdbx_description
1 polymer ?
#
loop_
_entity_poly.entity_id
_entity_poly.type
_entity_poly.pdbx_seq_one_letter_code
_entity_poly.pdbx_strand_id
1 'polypeptide(L)'
;MPRLTAPCLFALITLLFLTTGNSFAAEPVDIGSRLELMVDDSLIESQSENARFELHHPTPREIVFTYDKPWEGSGCGYQSIFKDGDKYRMYYKAWHLDVQEKKLGPNNSNFTCYAESDDGIHWRKPDLGLHEFQGSKSNNLILTGRGTHNFTAFKDSNPACPPEARYKALGGTGGVGKGLLYFRSADGIHWEMAQDAPVITEGAFDSQNLAFWDSHRGEYRAYWRIFSTGVRAIRTATSK
;
A
#
# COMPACT_ATOMS: atom_id res chain seq x y z
N MET A 1 34.72 -50.60 -84.90
CA MET A 1 35.38 -49.39 -84.36
C MET A 1 34.36 -48.64 -83.51
N PRO A 2 34.67 -48.35 -82.23
CA PRO A 2 33.69 -47.98 -81.22
C PRO A 2 33.43 -46.47 -81.19
N ARG A 3 32.22 -46.07 -80.78
CA ARG A 3 31.94 -44.72 -80.27
C ARG A 3 31.76 -44.82 -78.75
N LEU A 4 32.68 -44.20 -78.02
CA LEU A 4 32.55 -43.89 -76.60
C LEU A 4 31.61 -42.69 -76.44
N THR A 5 30.70 -42.76 -75.47
CA THR A 5 30.15 -41.58 -74.78
C THR A 5 30.01 -41.91 -73.30
N ALA A 6 30.85 -41.29 -72.47
CA ALA A 6 30.75 -41.31 -71.02
C ALA A 6 29.84 -40.18 -70.53
N PRO A 7 29.07 -40.35 -69.44
CA PRO A 7 28.52 -39.22 -68.72
C PRO A 7 29.40 -38.88 -67.51
N CYS A 8 29.79 -37.60 -67.42
CA CYS A 8 30.43 -37.00 -66.27
C CYS A 8 29.48 -37.00 -65.06
N LEU A 9 29.93 -37.56 -63.93
CA LEU A 9 29.26 -37.43 -62.64
C LEU A 9 29.94 -36.29 -61.86
N PHE A 10 29.29 -35.13 -61.77
CA PHE A 10 29.69 -34.06 -60.87
C PHE A 10 29.21 -34.40 -59.45
N ALA A 11 30.13 -34.70 -58.53
CA ALA A 11 29.83 -34.82 -57.11
C ALA A 11 29.85 -33.42 -56.47
N LEU A 12 28.70 -32.93 -56.02
CA LEU A 12 28.57 -31.69 -55.25
C LEU A 12 28.73 -32.04 -53.76
N ILE A 13 29.87 -31.70 -53.16
CA ILE A 13 30.09 -31.84 -51.71
C ILE A 13 29.55 -30.58 -51.03
N THR A 14 28.40 -30.69 -50.35
CA THR A 14 27.84 -29.63 -49.52
C THR A 14 28.49 -29.71 -48.13
N LEU A 15 29.36 -28.75 -47.80
CA LEU A 15 29.97 -28.64 -46.47
C LEU A 15 28.96 -27.98 -45.51
N LEU A 16 28.37 -28.76 -44.59
CA LEU A 16 27.55 -28.23 -43.49
C LEU A 16 28.50 -27.66 -42.41
N PHE A 17 28.60 -26.34 -42.32
CA PHE A 17 29.20 -25.69 -41.15
C PHE A 17 28.18 -25.72 -40.00
N LEU A 18 28.36 -26.66 -39.06
CA LEU A 18 27.69 -26.63 -37.76
C LEU A 18 28.32 -25.51 -36.93
N THR A 19 27.71 -24.32 -36.95
CA THR A 19 28.02 -23.29 -35.96
C THR A 19 27.47 -23.74 -34.62
N THR A 20 28.31 -24.35 -33.78
CA THR A 20 28.00 -24.55 -32.36
C THR A 20 27.98 -23.18 -31.69
N GLY A 21 26.81 -22.54 -31.69
CA GLY A 21 26.56 -21.39 -30.84
C GLY A 21 26.63 -21.86 -29.39
N ASN A 22 27.67 -21.46 -28.67
CA ASN A 22 27.67 -21.55 -27.22
C ASN A 22 26.55 -20.65 -26.71
N SER A 23 25.40 -21.24 -26.39
CA SER A 23 24.37 -20.57 -25.61
C SER A 23 24.89 -20.51 -24.18
N PHE A 24 25.43 -19.37 -23.78
CA PHE A 24 25.71 -19.13 -22.37
C PHE A 24 24.37 -18.91 -21.68
N ALA A 25 24.05 -19.75 -20.69
CA ALA A 25 22.94 -19.50 -19.79
C ALA A 25 23.16 -18.14 -19.12
N ALA A 26 22.09 -17.36 -18.93
CA ALA A 26 22.18 -16.12 -18.18
C ALA A 26 22.56 -16.44 -16.73
N GLU A 27 23.45 -15.65 -16.13
CA GLU A 27 23.81 -15.80 -14.72
C GLU A 27 22.54 -15.65 -13.85
N PRO A 28 22.36 -16.50 -12.81
CA PRO A 28 21.20 -16.40 -11.91
C PRO A 28 21.09 -15.00 -11.29
N VAL A 29 19.86 -14.51 -11.16
CA VAL A 29 19.61 -13.23 -10.47
C VAL A 29 19.86 -13.40 -8.98
N ASP A 30 20.84 -12.66 -8.44
CA ASP A 30 21.08 -12.63 -7.00
C ASP A 30 19.99 -11.84 -6.28
N ILE A 31 19.13 -12.56 -5.56
CA ILE A 31 18.07 -11.99 -4.72
C ILE A 31 18.47 -11.95 -3.22
N GLY A 32 19.59 -12.58 -2.84
CA GLY A 32 19.99 -12.75 -1.44
C GLY A 32 18.85 -13.29 -0.56
N SER A 33 18.50 -12.55 0.50
CA SER A 33 17.38 -12.86 1.40
C SER A 33 16.14 -11.98 1.17
N ARG A 34 16.04 -11.33 0.00
CA ARG A 34 14.91 -10.46 -0.33
C ARG A 34 13.65 -11.31 -0.49
N LEU A 35 12.57 -10.88 0.14
CA LEU A 35 11.25 -11.46 -0.12
C LEU A 35 10.79 -11.01 -1.50
N GLU A 36 10.45 -11.96 -2.35
CA GLU A 36 9.95 -11.72 -3.71
C GLU A 36 8.49 -12.13 -3.81
N LEU A 37 7.72 -11.34 -4.53
CA LEU A 37 6.36 -11.72 -4.90
C LEU A 37 6.44 -12.71 -6.07
N MET A 38 5.96 -13.92 -5.86
CA MET A 38 5.86 -14.94 -6.91
C MET A 38 4.57 -14.75 -7.71
N VAL A 39 4.52 -13.67 -8.50
CA VAL A 39 3.34 -13.26 -9.29
C VAL A 39 3.52 -13.46 -10.80
N ASP A 40 4.74 -13.66 -11.24
CA ASP A 40 5.13 -13.94 -12.62
C ASP A 40 6.40 -14.81 -12.66
N ASP A 41 6.85 -15.15 -13.86
CA ASP A 41 7.99 -16.02 -14.15
C ASP A 41 9.31 -15.27 -14.33
N SER A 42 9.37 -13.96 -14.05
CA SER A 42 10.58 -13.15 -14.29
C SER A 42 11.83 -13.63 -13.55
N LEU A 43 11.66 -14.30 -12.41
CA LEU A 43 12.73 -14.91 -11.61
C LEU A 43 12.81 -16.44 -11.75
N ILE A 44 12.07 -17.03 -12.69
CA ILE A 44 11.99 -18.48 -12.90
C ILE A 44 12.68 -18.83 -14.22
N GLU A 45 13.83 -19.49 -14.15
CA GLU A 45 14.54 -19.97 -15.35
C GLU A 45 13.80 -21.12 -16.05
N SER A 46 13.26 -22.06 -15.26
CA SER A 46 12.51 -23.20 -15.79
C SER A 46 11.45 -23.69 -14.80
N GLN A 47 10.38 -24.28 -15.33
CA GLN A 47 9.24 -24.79 -14.57
C GLN A 47 8.95 -26.23 -15.01
N SER A 48 8.69 -27.13 -14.06
CA SER A 48 8.24 -28.48 -14.37
C SER A 48 6.83 -28.47 -14.96
N GLU A 49 6.49 -29.45 -15.81
CA GLU A 49 5.16 -29.54 -16.46
C GLU A 49 3.97 -29.52 -15.48
N ASN A 50 4.17 -30.00 -14.25
CA ASN A 50 3.11 -30.08 -13.23
C ASN A 50 3.09 -28.89 -12.26
N ALA A 51 3.96 -27.89 -12.43
CA ALA A 51 3.97 -26.68 -11.62
C ALA A 51 3.23 -25.56 -12.35
N ARG A 52 2.45 -24.78 -11.60
CA ARG A 52 1.72 -23.60 -12.12
C ARG A 52 1.67 -22.51 -11.05
N PHE A 53 1.50 -21.27 -11.48
CA PHE A 53 1.08 -20.21 -10.57
C PHE A 53 -0.37 -20.43 -10.16
N GLU A 54 -0.63 -20.41 -8.86
CA GLU A 54 -1.97 -20.51 -8.32
C GLU A 54 -2.20 -19.39 -7.33
N LEU A 55 -3.19 -18.54 -7.63
CA LEU A 55 -3.62 -17.52 -6.69
C LEU A 55 -4.38 -18.19 -5.55
N HIS A 56 -3.87 -18.03 -4.33
CA HIS A 56 -4.56 -18.53 -3.14
C HIS A 56 -5.91 -17.84 -2.96
N HIS A 57 -6.93 -18.61 -2.63
CA HIS A 57 -8.28 -18.09 -2.40
C HIS A 57 -8.51 -17.88 -0.90
N PRO A 58 -8.80 -16.65 -0.45
CA PRO A 58 -9.15 -16.42 0.94
C PRO A 58 -10.46 -17.13 1.26
N THR A 59 -10.51 -17.85 2.39
CA THR A 59 -11.74 -18.41 2.92
C THR A 59 -12.40 -17.39 3.83
N PRO A 60 -13.68 -17.01 3.62
CA PRO A 60 -14.41 -16.17 4.58
C PRO A 60 -14.37 -16.77 5.99
N ARG A 61 -14.13 -15.93 6.98
CA ARG A 61 -14.05 -16.29 8.40
C ARG A 61 -15.06 -15.48 9.22
N GLU A 62 -15.03 -15.67 10.54
CA GLU A 62 -15.82 -14.93 11.50
C GLU A 62 -15.57 -13.41 11.44
N ILE A 63 -16.51 -12.65 12.01
CA ILE A 63 -16.38 -11.21 12.16
C ILE A 63 -15.37 -10.93 13.29
N VAL A 64 -14.21 -10.37 12.92
CA VAL A 64 -13.11 -10.05 13.85
C VAL A 64 -13.14 -8.62 14.39
N PHE A 65 -13.89 -7.73 13.75
CA PHE A 65 -14.03 -6.33 14.15
C PHE A 65 -15.42 -5.82 13.82
N THR A 66 -16.08 -5.15 14.77
CA THR A 66 -17.39 -4.53 14.58
C THR A 66 -17.32 -3.06 14.99
N TYR A 67 -17.94 -2.18 14.20
CA TYR A 67 -18.08 -0.76 14.52
C TYR A 67 -19.37 -0.54 15.33
N ASP A 68 -19.28 -0.73 16.64
CA ASP A 68 -20.39 -0.77 17.61
C ASP A 68 -20.39 0.41 18.60
N LYS A 69 -19.48 1.39 18.45
CA LYS A 69 -19.32 2.50 19.39
C LYS A 69 -20.04 3.76 18.94
N PRO A 70 -20.56 4.59 19.86
CA PRO A 70 -21.34 5.79 19.51
C PRO A 70 -20.61 6.78 18.60
N TRP A 71 -19.29 6.92 18.75
CA TRP A 71 -18.49 7.82 17.91
C TRP A 71 -18.22 7.29 16.50
N GLU A 72 -18.39 5.99 16.26
CA GLU A 72 -18.15 5.35 14.95
C GLU A 72 -19.20 5.74 13.90
N GLY A 73 -20.37 6.17 14.34
CA GLY A 73 -21.37 6.84 13.51
C GLY A 73 -21.98 5.98 12.41
N SER A 74 -22.37 6.64 11.32
CA SER A 74 -23.06 6.01 10.19
C SER A 74 -22.11 5.31 9.22
N GLY A 75 -20.80 5.50 9.36
CA GLY A 75 -19.82 4.87 8.48
C GLY A 75 -18.41 4.86 9.05
N CYS A 76 -17.70 3.77 8.73
CA CYS A 76 -16.30 3.56 9.07
C CYS A 76 -15.51 3.04 7.86
N GLY A 77 -14.22 3.32 7.81
CA GLY A 77 -13.38 3.00 6.65
C GLY A 77 -11.92 3.39 6.81
N TYR A 78 -11.15 3.26 5.74
CA TYR A 78 -9.73 3.66 5.65
C TYR A 78 -8.87 3.09 6.78
N GLN A 79 -8.93 1.77 6.95
CA GLN A 79 -8.15 1.06 7.94
C GLN A 79 -6.67 1.04 7.51
N SER A 80 -5.79 1.48 8.39
CA SER A 80 -4.34 1.27 8.28
C SER A 80 -3.94 0.26 9.35
N ILE A 81 -3.52 -0.93 8.93
CA ILE A 81 -3.19 -2.04 9.83
C ILE A 81 -1.73 -2.45 9.62
N PHE A 82 -0.98 -2.56 10.72
CA PHE A 82 0.38 -3.10 10.68
C PHE A 82 0.78 -3.75 12.00
N LYS A 83 1.70 -4.72 11.93
CA LYS A 83 2.34 -5.32 13.09
C LYS A 83 3.42 -4.39 13.64
N ASP A 84 3.45 -4.22 14.95
CA ASP A 84 4.35 -3.34 15.67
C ASP A 84 4.83 -4.01 16.98
N GLY A 85 5.97 -4.71 16.89
CA GLY A 85 6.44 -5.56 17.98
C GLY A 85 5.47 -6.72 18.20
N ASP A 86 5.00 -6.86 19.42
CA ASP A 86 4.12 -7.96 19.85
C ASP A 86 2.64 -7.71 19.57
N LYS A 87 2.27 -6.57 19.00
CA LYS A 87 0.87 -6.22 18.69
C LYS A 87 0.66 -5.77 17.26
N TYR A 88 -0.57 -5.89 16.81
CA TYR A 88 -1.12 -5.27 15.62
C TYR A 88 -1.82 -3.97 16.01
N ARG A 89 -1.61 -2.93 15.21
CA ARG A 89 -2.28 -1.63 15.35
C ARG A 89 -3.23 -1.42 14.20
N MET A 90 -4.38 -0.81 14.47
CA MET A 90 -5.34 -0.36 13.47
C MET A 90 -5.66 1.11 13.72
N TYR A 91 -5.54 1.92 12.67
CA TYR A 91 -6.08 3.27 12.62
C TYR A 91 -7.23 3.27 11.63
N TYR A 92 -8.38 3.82 12.00
CA TYR A 92 -9.56 3.80 11.14
C TYR A 92 -10.34 5.10 11.23
N LYS A 93 -10.99 5.45 10.14
CA LYS A 93 -11.89 6.60 10.06
C LYS A 93 -13.27 6.21 10.56
N ALA A 94 -13.87 7.11 11.34
CA ALA A 94 -15.29 7.14 11.66
C ALA A 94 -15.91 8.44 11.16
N TRP A 95 -17.14 8.38 10.66
CA TRP A 95 -17.90 9.58 10.28
C TRP A 95 -19.41 9.40 10.46
N HIS A 96 -20.09 10.52 10.60
CA HIS A 96 -21.55 10.57 10.71
C HIS A 96 -22.13 11.23 9.46
N LEU A 97 -23.13 10.60 8.87
CA LEU A 97 -23.86 11.19 7.75
C LEU A 97 -25.03 12.01 8.31
N ASP A 98 -25.21 13.22 7.80
CA ASP A 98 -26.43 13.99 8.00
C ASP A 98 -27.37 13.72 6.83
N VAL A 99 -28.64 13.44 7.16
CA VAL A 99 -29.71 13.30 6.18
C VAL A 99 -30.56 14.55 6.27
N GLN A 100 -30.23 15.55 5.46
CA GLN A 100 -31.08 16.71 5.25
C GLN A 100 -32.02 16.41 4.08
N GLU A 101 -33.20 17.05 4.02
CA GLU A 101 -34.29 16.74 3.08
C GLU A 101 -33.82 16.40 1.64
N LYS A 102 -33.61 15.10 1.38
CA LYS A 102 -33.14 14.49 0.12
C LYS A 102 -31.65 14.68 -0.25
N LYS A 103 -30.78 15.07 0.68
CA LYS A 103 -29.32 15.10 0.52
C LYS A 103 -28.64 14.36 1.68
N LEU A 104 -27.88 13.33 1.32
CA LEU A 104 -26.87 12.74 2.20
C LEU A 104 -25.61 13.61 2.12
N GLY A 105 -25.30 14.30 3.21
CA GLY A 105 -24.07 15.08 3.35
C GLY A 105 -23.25 14.54 4.52
N PRO A 106 -21.91 14.56 4.46
CA PRO A 106 -21.13 14.34 5.68
C PRO A 106 -21.50 15.46 6.67
N ASN A 107 -21.80 15.11 7.92
CA ASN A 107 -21.65 16.12 8.96
C ASN A 107 -20.14 16.32 9.18
N ASN A 108 -19.72 17.48 9.68
CA ASN A 108 -18.29 17.78 9.88
C ASN A 108 -17.61 16.88 10.94
N SER A 109 -18.28 15.85 11.47
CA SER A 109 -17.75 14.92 12.46
C SER A 109 -17.01 13.78 11.75
N ASN A 110 -15.74 14.01 11.44
CA ASN A 110 -14.80 12.97 11.03
C ASN A 110 -13.79 12.75 12.16
N PHE A 111 -13.60 11.49 12.53
CA PHE A 111 -12.68 11.08 13.57
C PHE A 111 -11.70 10.04 13.04
N THR A 112 -10.48 10.06 13.58
CA THR A 112 -9.57 8.93 13.47
C THR A 112 -9.53 8.22 14.81
N CYS A 113 -9.78 6.92 14.78
CA CYS A 113 -9.87 6.03 15.92
C CYS A 113 -8.69 5.04 15.91
N TYR A 114 -8.37 4.47 17.07
CA TYR A 114 -7.31 3.49 17.24
C TYR A 114 -7.84 2.17 17.83
N ALA A 115 -7.38 1.05 17.31
CA ALA A 115 -7.60 -0.27 17.91
C ALA A 115 -6.30 -1.09 17.89
N GLU A 116 -6.20 -2.07 18.78
CA GLU A 116 -5.04 -2.96 18.86
C GLU A 116 -5.44 -4.42 19.11
N SER A 117 -4.56 -5.33 18.70
CA SER A 117 -4.75 -6.77 18.79
C SER A 117 -3.40 -7.46 18.99
N ASP A 118 -3.36 -8.60 19.67
CA ASP A 118 -2.13 -9.38 19.84
C ASP A 118 -1.94 -10.42 18.73
N ASP A 119 -3.02 -10.82 18.07
CA ASP A 119 -3.08 -11.91 17.09
C ASP A 119 -3.63 -11.50 15.72
N GLY A 120 -4.09 -10.27 15.57
CA GLY A 120 -4.72 -9.75 14.35
C GLY A 120 -6.18 -10.20 14.16
N ILE A 121 -6.74 -10.96 15.11
CA ILE A 121 -8.09 -11.55 15.07
C ILE A 121 -8.96 -10.95 16.17
N HIS A 122 -8.45 -10.87 17.41
CA HIS A 122 -9.18 -10.31 18.54
C HIS A 122 -8.73 -8.87 18.79
N TRP A 123 -9.61 -7.92 18.51
CA TRP A 123 -9.31 -6.51 18.55
C TRP A 123 -9.96 -5.80 19.74
N ARG A 124 -9.24 -4.83 20.31
CA ARG A 124 -9.65 -4.01 21.45
C ARG A 124 -9.62 -2.54 21.05
N LYS A 125 -10.62 -1.78 21.51
CA LYS A 125 -10.70 -0.32 21.39
C LYS A 125 -10.36 0.28 22.76
N PRO A 126 -9.09 0.63 23.03
CA PRO A 126 -8.71 1.12 24.36
C PRO A 126 -9.38 2.45 24.68
N ASP A 127 -9.68 2.68 25.96
CA ASP A 127 -10.08 4.01 26.44
C ASP A 127 -8.83 4.89 26.54
N LEU A 128 -8.72 5.86 25.63
CA LEU A 128 -7.54 6.72 25.48
C LEU A 128 -7.69 8.06 26.21
N GLY A 129 -8.91 8.53 26.50
CA GLY A 129 -9.11 9.78 27.24
C GLY A 129 -8.66 11.06 26.50
N LEU A 130 -8.42 11.03 25.19
CA LEU A 130 -7.76 12.13 24.46
C LEU A 130 -8.74 13.20 23.97
N HIS A 131 -9.75 12.79 23.22
CA HIS A 131 -10.70 13.70 22.56
C HIS A 131 -12.11 13.52 23.11
N GLU A 132 -12.83 14.63 23.23
CA GLU A 132 -14.21 14.61 23.72
C GLU A 132 -15.20 14.17 22.63
N PHE A 133 -16.13 13.32 23.01
CA PHE A 133 -17.31 12.96 22.22
C PHE A 133 -18.52 12.92 23.16
N GLN A 134 -19.55 13.73 22.86
CA GLN A 134 -20.79 13.81 23.65
C GLN A 134 -20.54 14.02 25.16
N GLY A 135 -19.62 14.94 25.52
CA GLY A 135 -19.32 15.28 26.91
C GLY A 135 -18.47 14.27 27.67
N SER A 136 -17.95 13.23 27.00
CA SER A 136 -17.05 12.24 27.59
C SER A 136 -15.79 12.07 26.75
N LYS A 137 -14.66 11.77 27.41
CA LYS A 137 -13.41 11.35 26.75
C LYS A 137 -13.20 9.83 26.76
N SER A 138 -14.17 9.07 27.29
CA SER A 138 -14.09 7.61 27.36
C SER A 138 -14.32 7.00 25.97
N ASN A 139 -13.25 6.94 25.18
CA ASN A 139 -13.26 6.51 23.77
C ASN A 139 -11.84 6.24 23.26
N ASN A 140 -11.73 5.73 22.03
CA ASN A 140 -10.47 5.42 21.36
C ASN A 140 -10.09 6.42 20.25
N LEU A 141 -10.55 7.67 20.35
CA LEU A 141 -10.25 8.70 19.36
C LEU A 141 -8.81 9.18 19.51
N ILE A 142 -8.08 9.30 18.40
CA ILE A 142 -6.70 9.83 18.37
C ILE A 142 -6.57 11.16 17.61
N LEU A 143 -7.51 11.45 16.70
CA LEU A 143 -7.51 12.71 15.94
C LEU A 143 -8.94 13.17 15.65
N THR A 144 -9.15 14.48 15.78
CA THR A 144 -10.37 15.18 15.42
C THR A 144 -10.03 16.39 14.53
N GLY A 145 -10.98 16.86 13.72
CA GLY A 145 -10.78 18.06 12.90
C GLY A 145 -9.94 17.85 11.63
N ARG A 146 -8.89 18.65 11.43
CA ARG A 146 -8.09 18.65 10.19
C ARG A 146 -7.32 17.33 10.03
N GLY A 147 -7.32 16.78 8.82
CA GLY A 147 -6.54 15.58 8.47
C GLY A 147 -7.26 14.25 8.68
N THR A 148 -8.44 14.25 9.35
CA THR A 148 -9.17 13.01 9.67
C THR A 148 -9.85 12.35 8.47
N HIS A 149 -9.95 13.04 7.33
CA HIS A 149 -10.70 12.54 6.17
C HIS A 149 -10.19 11.19 5.63
N ASN A 150 -8.86 11.01 5.61
CA ASN A 150 -8.18 9.84 5.07
C ASN A 150 -6.79 9.71 5.70
N PHE A 151 -6.76 9.84 7.02
CA PHE A 151 -5.56 9.66 7.83
C PHE A 151 -4.98 8.26 7.64
N THR A 152 -3.79 8.18 7.04
CA THR A 152 -3.10 6.92 6.77
C THR A 152 -1.79 6.90 7.54
N ALA A 153 -1.75 6.12 8.62
CA ALA A 153 -0.55 5.98 9.45
C ALA A 153 0.35 4.84 8.98
N PHE A 154 1.65 5.06 9.12
CA PHE A 154 2.68 4.03 8.97
C PHE A 154 3.74 4.17 10.06
N LYS A 155 4.39 3.06 10.40
CA LYS A 155 5.61 3.05 11.20
C LYS A 155 6.79 3.31 10.28
N ASP A 156 7.60 4.31 10.61
CA ASP A 156 8.74 4.68 9.79
C ASP A 156 9.89 3.69 10.00
N SER A 157 10.30 3.05 8.91
CA SER A 157 11.42 2.09 8.88
C SER A 157 12.75 2.75 8.48
N ASN A 158 12.78 4.06 8.27
CA ASN A 158 14.03 4.79 8.03
C ASN A 158 14.97 4.63 9.25
N PRO A 159 16.20 4.10 9.08
CA PRO A 159 17.17 3.96 10.17
C PRO A 159 17.56 5.28 10.83
N ALA A 160 17.42 6.40 10.12
CA ALA A 160 17.65 7.76 10.61
C ALA A 160 16.37 8.44 11.11
N CYS A 161 15.24 7.72 11.21
CA CYS A 161 14.00 8.28 11.72
C CYS A 161 14.19 8.74 13.17
N PRO A 162 13.90 10.01 13.48
CA PRO A 162 14.08 10.49 14.85
C PRO A 162 12.96 9.93 15.75
N PRO A 163 13.25 9.61 17.04
CA PRO A 163 12.31 8.90 17.91
C PRO A 163 10.93 9.55 18.05
N GLU A 164 10.86 10.89 17.99
CA GLU A 164 9.60 11.64 18.07
C GLU A 164 8.72 11.52 16.82
N ALA A 165 9.27 11.02 15.71
CA ALA A 165 8.57 10.82 14.44
C ALA A 165 8.49 9.35 14.03
N ARG A 166 8.63 8.43 14.98
CA ARG A 166 8.61 6.97 14.77
C ARG A 166 7.37 6.49 14.00
N TYR A 167 6.26 7.18 14.18
CA TYR A 167 5.05 6.99 13.39
C TYR A 167 4.75 8.26 12.62
N LYS A 168 4.30 8.09 11.39
CA LYS A 168 4.01 9.17 10.46
C LYS A 168 2.66 8.91 9.81
N ALA A 169 1.98 9.98 9.42
CA ALA A 169 0.74 9.86 8.68
C ALA A 169 0.55 11.01 7.69
N LEU A 170 -0.18 10.70 6.63
CA LEU A 170 -0.76 11.71 5.74
C LEU A 170 -2.26 11.81 5.99
N GLY A 171 -2.77 13.03 6.09
CA GLY A 171 -4.20 13.29 6.32
C GLY A 171 -4.72 14.43 5.46
N GLY A 172 -5.77 14.17 4.69
CA GLY A 172 -6.42 15.13 3.83
C GLY A 172 -7.34 16.08 4.58
N THR A 173 -7.45 17.30 4.06
CA THR A 173 -8.18 18.41 4.70
C THR A 173 -9.67 18.48 4.35
N GLY A 174 -10.19 17.49 3.60
CA GLY A 174 -11.60 17.39 3.21
C GLY A 174 -11.96 18.24 1.98
N GLY A 175 -12.62 17.60 1.00
CA GLY A 175 -12.98 18.19 -0.30
C GLY A 175 -11.97 17.90 -1.42
N VAL A 176 -12.40 18.03 -2.68
CA VAL A 176 -11.53 17.88 -3.86
C VAL A 176 -10.52 19.02 -3.90
N GLY A 177 -9.23 18.71 -4.06
CA GLY A 177 -8.19 19.72 -4.29
C GLY A 177 -7.62 20.42 -3.06
N LYS A 178 -7.76 19.85 -1.86
CA LYS A 178 -7.04 20.34 -0.67
C LYS A 178 -6.03 19.28 -0.19
N GLY A 179 -4.76 19.69 -0.07
CA GLY A 179 -3.60 18.80 0.07
C GLY A 179 -3.58 17.85 1.27
N LEU A 180 -2.55 17.01 1.30
CA LEU A 180 -2.24 16.10 2.40
C LEU A 180 -1.34 16.77 3.42
N LEU A 181 -1.83 16.84 4.66
CA LEU A 181 -1.08 17.28 5.83
C LEU A 181 -0.18 16.16 6.34
N TYR A 182 0.95 16.53 6.92
CA TYR A 182 1.89 15.61 7.55
C TYR A 182 1.72 15.62 9.07
N PHE A 183 1.55 14.41 9.63
CA PHE A 183 1.50 14.17 11.06
C PHE A 183 2.63 13.25 11.49
N ARG A 184 3.08 13.44 12.72
CA ARG A 184 4.06 12.58 13.37
C ARG A 184 3.65 12.23 14.79
N SER A 185 4.17 11.12 15.28
CA SER A 185 3.96 10.64 16.65
C SER A 185 5.13 9.76 17.10
N ALA A 186 5.47 9.85 18.38
CA ALA A 186 6.50 9.01 19.00
C ALA A 186 5.96 7.62 19.37
N ASP A 187 4.67 7.53 19.76
CA ASP A 187 4.04 6.34 20.34
C ASP A 187 2.90 5.75 19.49
N GLY A 188 2.52 6.46 18.43
CA GLY A 188 1.44 6.10 17.52
C GLY A 188 0.05 6.42 18.10
N ILE A 189 -0.05 7.11 19.24
CA ILE A 189 -1.31 7.44 19.91
C ILE A 189 -1.48 8.95 20.01
N HIS A 190 -0.43 9.66 20.41
CA HIS A 190 -0.42 11.12 20.50
C HIS A 190 0.18 11.69 19.21
N TRP A 191 -0.70 12.24 18.37
CA TRP A 191 -0.32 12.76 17.06
C TRP A 191 -0.29 14.28 17.06
N GLU A 192 0.76 14.83 16.44
CA GLU A 192 0.86 16.25 16.15
C GLU A 192 0.97 16.49 14.65
N MET A 193 0.42 17.62 14.20
CA MET A 193 0.63 18.09 12.83
C MET A 193 2.02 18.71 12.77
N ALA A 194 2.91 18.14 11.95
CA ALA A 194 4.31 18.57 11.90
C ALA A 194 4.49 19.96 11.25
N GLN A 195 3.53 20.37 10.42
CA GLN A 195 3.47 21.69 9.79
C GLN A 195 2.05 22.03 9.35
N ASP A 196 1.70 23.32 9.33
CA ASP A 196 0.36 23.77 8.93
C ASP A 196 0.05 23.58 7.45
N ALA A 197 1.06 23.76 6.59
CA ALA A 197 0.91 23.66 5.15
C ALA A 197 0.93 22.19 4.68
N PRO A 198 0.09 21.80 3.70
CA PRO A 198 0.17 20.46 3.12
C PRO A 198 1.53 20.17 2.47
N VAL A 199 1.99 18.93 2.62
CA VAL A 199 3.25 18.44 2.02
C VAL A 199 3.04 17.91 0.58
N ILE A 200 1.80 17.57 0.22
CA ILE A 200 1.41 17.19 -1.14
C ILE A 200 0.16 17.97 -1.51
N THR A 201 0.26 18.83 -2.52
CA THR A 201 -0.79 19.81 -2.88
C THR A 201 -1.55 19.47 -4.15
N GLU A 202 -0.97 18.65 -5.04
CA GLU A 202 -1.61 18.31 -6.30
C GLU A 202 -2.20 16.89 -6.29
N GLY A 203 -3.52 16.79 -6.22
CA GLY A 203 -4.22 15.52 -6.29
C GLY A 203 -5.71 15.62 -6.00
N ALA A 204 -6.41 14.49 -6.15
CA ALA A 204 -7.82 14.41 -5.82
C ALA A 204 -8.04 14.24 -4.30
N PHE A 205 -7.16 13.46 -3.65
CA PHE A 205 -7.15 13.18 -2.21
C PHE A 205 -8.50 12.73 -1.61
N ASP A 206 -9.34 12.11 -2.44
CA ASP A 206 -10.68 11.60 -2.13
C ASP A 206 -10.67 10.08 -1.86
N SER A 207 -9.50 9.50 -1.62
CA SER A 207 -9.27 8.12 -1.17
C SER A 207 -8.25 8.07 -0.04
N GLN A 208 -8.02 6.89 0.55
CA GLN A 208 -6.87 6.65 1.41
C GLN A 208 -5.58 6.85 0.58
N ASN A 209 -4.66 7.68 1.07
CA ASN A 209 -3.41 8.00 0.39
C ASN A 209 -2.25 7.39 1.19
N LEU A 210 -1.39 6.64 0.52
CA LEU A 210 -0.35 5.84 1.17
C LEU A 210 0.98 6.59 1.12
N ALA A 211 1.72 6.56 2.22
CA ALA A 211 3.15 6.88 2.23
C ALA A 211 3.90 5.90 3.12
N PHE A 212 5.18 5.67 2.82
CA PHE A 212 6.08 4.81 3.59
C PHE A 212 7.55 5.10 3.23
N TRP A 213 8.47 4.64 4.07
CA TRP A 213 9.89 4.61 3.74
C TRP A 213 10.21 3.38 2.89
N ASP A 214 10.71 3.60 1.68
CA ASP A 214 11.19 2.54 0.81
C ASP A 214 12.64 2.23 1.18
N SER A 215 12.84 1.15 1.95
CA SER A 215 14.16 0.75 2.44
C SER A 215 15.10 0.26 1.35
N HIS A 216 14.57 -0.16 0.19
CA HIS A 216 15.40 -0.56 -0.94
C HIS A 216 15.95 0.66 -1.70
N ARG A 217 15.11 1.69 -1.86
CA ARG A 217 15.49 2.93 -2.57
C ARG A 217 16.13 3.98 -1.66
N GLY A 218 15.98 3.86 -0.35
CA GLY A 218 16.46 4.85 0.62
C GLY A 218 15.75 6.20 0.48
N GLU A 219 14.44 6.18 0.24
CA GLU A 219 13.62 7.39 0.11
C GLU A 219 12.18 7.14 0.55
N TYR A 220 11.48 8.18 1.03
CA TYR A 220 10.05 8.10 1.24
C TYR A 220 9.33 8.05 -0.10
N ARG A 221 8.26 7.26 -0.17
CA ARG A 221 7.34 7.21 -1.31
C ARG A 221 5.94 7.52 -0.85
N ALA A 222 5.19 8.21 -1.71
CA ALA A 222 3.77 8.44 -1.54
C ALA A 222 3.01 8.09 -2.82
N TYR A 223 1.78 7.59 -2.66
CA TYR A 223 0.86 7.20 -3.73
C TYR A 223 -0.53 7.76 -3.43
N TRP A 224 -1.12 8.42 -4.42
CA TRP A 224 -2.47 8.98 -4.33
C TRP A 224 -3.14 9.02 -5.69
N ARG A 225 -4.45 9.26 -5.68
CA ARG A 225 -5.24 9.33 -6.90
C ARG A 225 -5.27 10.74 -7.48
N ILE A 226 -5.26 10.79 -8.81
CA ILE A 226 -5.55 11.98 -9.61
C ILE A 226 -6.64 11.65 -10.64
N PHE A 227 -7.18 12.70 -11.26
CA PHE A 227 -7.97 12.57 -12.47
C PHE A 227 -7.16 13.13 -13.63
N SER A 228 -6.98 12.32 -14.67
CA SER A 228 -6.30 12.71 -15.91
C SER A 228 -7.22 12.38 -17.06
N THR A 229 -7.49 13.33 -17.94
CA THR A 229 -8.31 13.12 -19.15
C THR A 229 -9.63 12.36 -18.90
N GLY A 230 -10.33 12.68 -17.82
CA GLY A 230 -11.61 12.05 -17.46
C GLY A 230 -11.52 10.64 -16.85
N VAL A 231 -10.32 10.08 -16.70
CA VAL A 231 -10.09 8.77 -16.07
C VAL A 231 -9.37 8.91 -14.73
N ARG A 232 -9.53 7.90 -13.87
CA ARG A 232 -8.77 7.79 -12.62
C ARG A 232 -7.36 7.30 -12.93
N ALA A 233 -6.36 7.96 -12.35
CA ALA A 233 -4.96 7.53 -12.43
C ALA A 233 -4.30 7.62 -11.05
N ILE A 234 -3.17 6.93 -10.89
CA ILE A 234 -2.33 7.00 -9.69
C ILE A 234 -1.16 7.92 -9.97
N ARG A 235 -0.88 8.82 -9.03
CA ARG A 235 0.31 9.66 -8.99
C ARG A 235 1.19 9.23 -7.82
N THR A 236 2.49 9.42 -7.97
CA THR A 236 3.47 9.14 -6.92
C THR A 236 4.40 10.32 -6.73
N ALA A 237 4.96 10.46 -5.53
CA ALA A 237 6.10 11.34 -5.25
C ALA A 237 7.13 10.62 -4.37
N THR A 238 8.31 11.21 -4.31
CA THR A 238 9.40 10.79 -3.45
C THR A 238 9.90 11.96 -2.60
N SER A 239 10.48 11.64 -1.44
CA SER A 239 11.25 12.57 -0.62
C SER A 239 12.48 11.85 -0.08
N LYS A 240 13.60 12.56 0.06
CA LYS A 240 14.74 12.05 0.81
C LYS A 240 14.43 12.01 2.31
#